data_AF-A0A495KMJ8-F1
#
_entry.id   AF-A0A495KMJ8-F1
#
_cell.length_a   1.000
_cell.length_b   1.000
_cell.length_c   1.000
_cell.angle_alpha   90.00
_cell.angle_beta   90.00
_cell.angle_gamma   90.00
#
_symmetry.space_group_name_H-M   'P 1'
#
loop_
_entity.id
_entity.type
_entity.pdbx_description
1 polymer ?
#
loop_
_entity_poly.entity_id
_entity_poly.type
_entity_poly.pdbx_seq_one_letter_code
_entity_poly.pdbx_strand_id
1 'polypeptide(L)' 'MRIFMPIIFIALFVLYVLYITVVKKELKQNLYKVVYPGLFFITVWGTIYYFMIE' A
#
# COMPACT_ATOMS: atom_id res chain seq x y z
N MET A 1 -11.67 -1.08 -16.89
CA MET A 1 -10.20 -1.00 -16.74
C MET A 1 -9.72 -0.05 -15.64
N ARG A 2 -10.46 1.01 -15.28
CA ARG A 2 -10.03 2.07 -14.33
C ARG A 2 -9.89 1.67 -12.86
N ILE A 3 -10.59 0.61 -12.41
CA ILE A 3 -10.67 0.17 -11.00
C ILE A 3 -9.66 -0.96 -10.68
N PHE A 4 -9.16 -1.68 -11.69
CA PHE A 4 -8.27 -2.83 -11.46
C PHE A 4 -6.86 -2.43 -11.03
N MET A 5 -6.32 -1.31 -11.53
CA MET A 5 -5.00 -0.82 -11.16
C MET A 5 -4.83 -0.58 -9.65
N PRO A 6 -5.68 0.22 -8.98
CA PRO A 6 -5.51 0.48 -7.54
C PRO A 6 -5.61 -0.80 -6.70
N ILE A 7 -6.47 -1.74 -7.09
CA ILE A 7 -6.60 -3.04 -6.41
C ILE A 7 -5.30 -3.85 -6.53
N ILE A 8 -4.71 -3.91 -7.73
CA ILE A 8 -3.44 -4.62 -7.97
C ILE A 8 -2.30 -3.98 -7.17
N PHE A 9 -2.21 -2.65 -7.12
CA PHE A 9 -1.18 -1.96 -6.33
C PHE A 9 -1.33 -2.20 -4.83
N ILE A 10 -2.55 -2.20 -4.31
CA ILE A 10 -2.81 -2.54 -2.89
C ILE A 10 -2.39 -3.99 -2.63
N ALA A 11 -2.76 -4.93 -3.50
CA ALA A 11 -2.40 -6.34 -3.35
C ALA A 11 -0.87 -6.56 -3.36
N LEU A 12 -0.15 -5.92 -4.29
CA LEU A 12 1.31 -5.95 -4.35
C LEU A 12 1.95 -5.34 -3.10
N PHE A 13 1.40 -4.23 -2.60
CA PHE A 13 1.89 -3.60 -1.37
C PHE A 13 1.71 -4.52 -0.16
N VAL A 14 0.55 -5.15 0.00
CA VAL A 14 0.28 -6.09 1.11
C VAL A 14 1.23 -7.29 1.04
N LEU A 15 1.44 -7.87 -0.14
CA LEU A 15 2.41 -8.95 -0.33
C LEU A 15 3.84 -8.53 0.02
N TYR A 16 4.23 -7.30 -0.34
CA TYR A 16 5.55 -6.78 -0.02
C TYR A 16 5.75 -6.55 1.49
N VAL A 17 4.73 -6.02 2.17
CA VAL A 17 4.76 -5.86 3.64
C VAL A 17 4.84 -7.22 4.35
N LEU A 18 4.09 -8.22 3.85
CA LEU A 18 4.18 -9.60 4.34
C LEU A 18 5.57 -10.20 4.12
N TYR A 19 6.16 -9.99 2.94
CA TYR A 19 7.53 -10.44 2.65
C TYR A 19 8.55 -9.83 3.61
N ILE A 20 8.49 -8.52 3.86
CA ILE A 20 9.40 -7.86 4.82
C ILE A 20 9.18 -8.41 6.23
N THR A 21 7.93 -8.61 6.64
CA THR A 21 7.58 -9.07 7.99
C THR A 21 8.02 -10.50 8.24
N VAL A 22 7.71 -11.41 7.32
CA VAL A 22 7.89 -12.87 7.49
C VAL A 22 9.31 -13.30 7.10
N VAL A 23 9.82 -12.81 5.97
CA VAL A 23 11.11 -13.26 5.41
C VAL A 23 12.26 -12.43 5.97
N LYS A 24 12.21 -11.12 5.81
CA LYS A 24 13.31 -10.26 6.26
C LYS A 24 13.33 -10.04 7.77
N LYS A 25 12.18 -10.07 8.45
CA LYS A 25 12.03 -9.72 9.88
C LYS A 25 12.56 -8.33 10.28
N GLU A 26 12.96 -7.50 9.31
CA GLU A 26 13.45 -6.13 9.48
C GLU A 26 12.29 -5.10 9.42
N LEU A 27 11.11 -5.49 9.91
CA LEU A 27 9.91 -4.68 9.78
C LEU A 27 10.12 -3.30 10.42
N LYS A 28 10.74 -3.21 11.59
CA LYS A 28 10.98 -1.94 12.30
C LYS A 28 11.77 -0.92 11.50
N GLN A 29 12.80 -1.34 10.75
CA GLN A 29 13.58 -0.42 9.91
C GLN A 29 12.83 0.01 8.65
N ASN A 30 11.96 -0.86 8.13
CA ASN A 30 11.21 -0.61 6.90
C ASN A 30 9.83 0.01 7.15
N LEU A 31 9.35 0.05 8.41
CA LEU A 31 8.09 0.68 8.79
C LEU A 31 8.06 2.15 8.37
N TYR A 32 9.07 2.91 8.77
CA TYR A 32 9.14 4.35 8.47
C TYR A 32 9.50 4.67 7.03
N LYS A 33 10.28 3.79 6.38
CA LYS A 33 10.78 4.02 5.02
C LYS A 33 9.80 3.56 3.93
N VAL A 34 9.02 2.52 4.21
CA VAL A 34 8.18 1.87 3.18
C VAL A 34 6.73 1.72 3.61
N VAL A 35 6.48 1.23 4.84
CA VAL A 35 5.11 0.91 5.26
C VAL A 35 4.26 2.16 5.48
N TYR A 36 4.75 3.14 6.24
CA TYR A 36 4.03 4.40 6.47
C TYR A 36 3.81 5.22 5.20
N PRO A 37 4.83 5.50 4.36
CA PRO A 37 4.60 6.21 3.11
C PRO A 37 3.69 5.44 2.15
N GLY A 38 3.77 4.10 2.12
CA GLY A 38 2.86 3.29 1.30
C GLY A 38 1.41 3.30 1.80
N LEU A 39 1.18 3.20 3.11
CA LEU A 39 -0.15 3.34 3.70
C LEU A 39 -0.73 4.74 3.46
N PHE A 40 0.10 5.78 3.61
CA PHE A 40 -0.30 7.15 3.32
C PHE A 40 -0.72 7.31 1.86
N PHE A 41 0.07 6.79 0.93
CA PHE A 41 -0.25 6.82 -0.50
C PHE A 41 -1.58 6.11 -0.80
N ILE A 42 -1.78 4.89 -0.28
CA ILE A 42 -3.03 4.14 -0.48
C ILE A 42 -4.23 4.88 0.10
N THR A 43 -4.07 5.49 1.28
CA THR A 43 -5.15 6.22 1.97
C THR A 43 -5.53 7.47 1.19
N VAL A 44 -4.55 8.30 0.82
CA VAL A 44 -4.79 9.53 0.04
C VAL A 44 -5.39 9.19 -1.32
N TRP A 45 -4.84 8.19 -2.01
CA TRP A 45 -5.33 7.75 -3.30
C TRP A 45 -6.75 7.20 -3.21
N GLY A 46 -7.03 6.35 -2.23
CA GLY A 46 -8.35 5.78 -1.99
C GLY A 46 -9.40 6.86 -1.71
N THR A 47 -9.05 7.86 -0.89
CA THR A 47 -9.90 9.01 -0.60
C THR A 47 -10.17 9.84 -1.86
N ILE A 48 -9.14 10.17 -2.64
CA ILE A 48 -9.31 10.90 -3.92
C ILE A 48 -10.20 10.11 -4.87
N TYR A 49 -9.99 8.79 -4.99
CA TYR A 49 -10.77 7.95 -5.89
C TYR A 49 -12.24 7.87 -5.44
N TYR A 50 -12.49 7.84 -4.14
CA TYR A 50 -13.83 7.92 -3.57
C TYR A 50 -14.53 9.23 -3.96
N PHE A 51 -13.89 10.37 -3.74
CA PHE A 51 -14.44 11.69 -4.12
C PHE A 51 -14.56 11.91 -5.63
N MET A 52 -13.79 11.20 -6.45
CA MET A 52 -13.85 11.30 -7.92
C MET A 52 -14.91 10.38 -8.54
N ILE A 53 -15.43 9.41 -7.77
CA ILE A 53 -16.47 8.48 -8.25
C ILE A 53 -17.87 8.98 -7.91
N GLU A 54 -17.99 9.93 -6.97
CA GLU A 54 -19.14 10.82 -6.80
C GLU A 54 -19.17 11.89 -7.90
#